data_AF-A0A1C6H3E4-F1
#
_entry.id   AF-A0A1C6H3E4-F1
#
_cell.length_a   1.000
_cell.length_b   1.000
_cell.length_c   1.000
_cell.angle_alpha   90.00
_cell.angle_beta   90.00
_cell.angle_gamma   90.00
#
_symmetry.space_group_name_H-M   'P 1'
#
loop_
_entity.id
_entity.type
_entity.pdbx_description
1 polymer ?
#
loop_
_entity_poly.entity_id
_entity_poly.type
_entity_poly.pdbx_seq_one_letter_code
_entity_poly.pdbx_strand_id
1 'polypeptide(L)'
;MNKITIEEINKEEIISKVKDVREKQGRLVAINGYVDKDKNNIVVYTLEYDNFRKHYHIKGETILPTVTNIYKGAQWFEEEIQEMMPLKFEGLIFSGRLFLPEEFKEGEGQILIMPLNELKKLKDK
;
A
#
# COMPACT_ATOMS: atom_id res chain seq x y z
N MET A 1 -2.13 -0.04 -25.16
CA MET A 1 -1.97 0.37 -23.75
C MET A 1 -1.22 1.69 -23.74
N ASN A 2 -1.76 2.74 -23.14
CA ASN A 2 -1.07 4.03 -23.04
C ASN A 2 0.21 3.88 -22.20
N LYS A 3 1.28 4.60 -22.57
CA LYS A 3 2.57 4.53 -21.89
C LYS A 3 2.42 5.08 -20.48
N ILE A 4 2.70 4.23 -19.49
CA ILE A 4 2.74 4.66 -18.08
C ILE A 4 3.98 5.53 -17.90
N THR A 5 3.78 6.74 -17.37
CA THR A 5 4.88 7.61 -16.95
C THR A 5 5.07 7.51 -15.44
N ILE A 6 6.31 7.68 -14.99
CA ILE A 6 6.68 7.63 -13.57
C ILE A 6 7.12 9.03 -13.16
N GLU A 7 6.60 9.51 -12.04
CA GLU A 7 6.99 10.78 -11.42
C GLU A 7 7.22 10.53 -9.94
N GLU A 8 8.36 11.01 -9.43
CA GLU A 8 8.64 11.02 -8.00
C GLU A 8 8.18 12.35 -7.43
N ILE A 9 7.43 12.31 -6.33
CA ILE A 9 6.82 13.47 -5.69
C ILE A 9 6.99 13.41 -4.18
N ASN A 10 6.85 14.55 -3.52
CA ASN A 10 6.76 14.62 -2.07
C ASN A 10 5.34 14.29 -1.58
N LYS A 11 5.21 13.93 -0.29
CA LYS A 11 3.89 13.57 0.29
C LYS A 11 2.89 14.72 0.28
N GLU A 12 3.35 15.97 0.34
CA GLU A 12 2.49 17.15 0.34
C GLU A 12 1.77 17.33 -1.01
N GLU A 13 2.34 16.77 -2.08
CA GLU A 13 1.82 16.92 -3.43
C GLU A 13 0.67 15.94 -3.72
N ILE A 14 0.60 14.79 -3.04
CA ILE A 14 -0.30 13.70 -3.45
C ILE A 14 -1.77 14.11 -3.46
N ILE A 15 -2.20 14.89 -2.46
CA ILE A 15 -3.58 15.39 -2.37
C ILE A 15 -3.92 16.23 -3.61
N SER A 16 -3.01 17.11 -4.03
CA SER A 16 -3.22 17.96 -5.20
C SER A 16 -3.28 17.14 -6.49
N LYS A 17 -2.39 16.16 -6.67
CA LYS A 17 -2.37 15.28 -7.86
C LYS A 17 -3.64 14.44 -7.96
N VAL A 18 -4.13 13.90 -6.84
CA VAL A 18 -5.35 13.08 -6.81
C VAL A 18 -6.59 13.93 -7.05
N LYS A 19 -6.65 15.17 -6.52
CA LYS A 19 -7.75 16.12 -6.80
C LYS A 19 -7.81 16.50 -8.27
N ASP A 20 -6.68 16.86 -8.88
CA ASP A 20 -6.61 17.22 -10.31
C ASP A 20 -7.15 16.09 -11.21
N VAL A 21 -6.80 14.84 -10.92
CA VAL A 21 -7.32 13.68 -11.65
C VAL A 21 -8.82 13.49 -11.41
N ARG A 22 -9.30 13.71 -10.18
CA ARG A 22 -10.73 13.63 -9.84
C ARG A 22 -11.56 14.68 -10.58
N GLU A 23 -11.06 15.91 -10.67
CA GLU A 23 -11.71 17.02 -11.38
C GLU A 23 -11.84 16.71 -12.89
N LYS A 24 -10.86 15.99 -13.45
CA LYS A 24 -10.89 15.48 -14.83
C LYS A 24 -11.72 14.19 -14.98
N GLN A 25 -12.52 13.83 -13.98
CA GLN A 25 -13.34 12.60 -13.94
C GLN A 25 -12.51 11.31 -14.08
N GLY A 26 -11.23 11.38 -13.73
CA GLY A 26 -10.31 10.27 -13.73
C GLY A 26 -10.54 9.27 -12.60
N ARG A 27 -9.64 8.30 -12.53
CA ARG A 27 -9.70 7.16 -11.61
C ARG A 27 -8.40 7.05 -10.84
N LEU A 28 -8.53 6.76 -9.55
CA LEU A 28 -7.51 6.11 -8.76
C LEU A 28 -7.60 4.60 -9.05
N VAL A 29 -6.61 4.07 -9.76
CA VAL A 29 -6.61 2.66 -10.22
C VAL A 29 -6.10 1.73 -9.13
N ALA A 30 -5.02 2.11 -8.45
CA ALA A 30 -4.41 1.35 -7.38
C ALA A 30 -3.54 2.26 -6.51
N ILE A 31 -3.38 1.87 -5.24
CA ILE A 31 -2.29 2.33 -4.38
C ILE A 31 -1.50 1.09 -4.00
N ASN A 32 -0.19 1.10 -4.22
CA ASN A 32 0.68 -0.03 -3.87
C ASN A 32 1.76 0.44 -2.91
N GLY A 33 2.04 -0.35 -1.88
CA GLY A 33 3.13 -0.13 -0.95
C GLY A 33 4.16 -1.26 -1.05
N TYR A 34 5.45 -0.93 -0.95
CA TYR A 34 6.52 -1.90 -0.74
C TYR A 34 7.71 -1.25 -0.03
N VAL A 35 8.58 -2.07 0.55
CA VAL A 35 9.86 -1.62 1.14
C VAL A 35 10.98 -1.91 0.15
N ASP A 36 11.82 -0.90 -0.15
CA ASP A 36 12.94 -1.07 -1.06
C ASP A 36 14.15 -1.79 -0.39
N LYS A 37 15.23 -1.98 -1.16
CA LYS A 37 16.44 -2.65 -0.68
C LYS A 37 17.14 -1.89 0.46
N ASP A 38 16.94 -0.59 0.53
CA ASP A 38 17.53 0.32 1.51
C ASP A 38 16.62 0.54 2.72
N LYS A 39 15.54 -0.26 2.83
CA LYS A 39 14.51 -0.23 3.88
C LYS A 39 13.66 1.04 3.89
N ASN A 40 13.56 1.74 2.76
CA ASN A 40 12.64 2.87 2.63
C ASN A 40 11.25 2.37 2.25
N ASN A 41 10.22 2.92 2.88
CA ASN A 41 8.85 2.74 2.43
C ASN A 41 8.66 3.44 1.08
N ILE A 42 8.07 2.74 0.11
CA ILE A 42 7.69 3.28 -1.19
C ILE A 42 6.19 3.11 -1.35
N VAL A 43 5.48 4.20 -1.64
CA VAL A 43 4.06 4.17 -1.96
C VAL A 43 3.85 4.72 -3.36
N VAL A 44 3.10 3.98 -4.17
CA VAL A 44 2.86 4.28 -5.58
C VAL A 44 1.37 4.44 -5.82
N TYR A 45 0.98 5.61 -6.31
CA TYR A 45 -0.40 5.90 -6.72
C TYR A 45 -0.50 5.80 -8.23
N THR A 46 -1.37 4.92 -8.72
CA THR A 46 -1.69 4.80 -10.14
C THR A 46 -2.93 5.62 -10.46
N LEU A 47 -2.75 6.73 -11.17
CA LEU A 47 -3.83 7.64 -11.56
C LEU A 47 -4.00 7.65 -13.08
N GLU A 48 -5.25 7.68 -13.53
CA GLU A 48 -5.61 7.58 -14.95
C GLU A 48 -6.82 8.46 -15.31
N TYR A 49 -6.75 9.14 -16.46
CA TYR A 49 -7.89 9.78 -17.14
C TYR A 49 -7.57 9.91 -18.63
N ASP A 50 -8.55 9.76 -19.53
CA ASP A 50 -8.35 9.84 -20.99
C ASP A 50 -7.10 9.08 -21.49
N ASN A 51 -6.08 9.81 -21.97
CA ASN A 51 -4.79 9.29 -22.41
C ASN A 51 -3.65 9.47 -21.39
N PHE A 52 -3.97 9.98 -20.21
CA PHE A 52 -3.07 10.14 -19.10
C PHE A 52 -3.09 8.89 -18.22
N ARG A 53 -1.92 8.29 -18.00
CA ARG A 53 -1.70 7.27 -16.97
C ARG A 53 -0.33 7.49 -16.34
N LYS A 54 -0.31 7.73 -15.03
CA LYS A 54 0.91 8.06 -14.31
C LYS A 54 0.99 7.33 -12.97
N HIS A 55 2.20 6.91 -12.64
CA HIS A 55 2.58 6.42 -11.33
C HIS A 55 3.27 7.55 -10.57
N TYR A 56 2.69 7.94 -9.45
CA TYR A 56 3.30 8.89 -8.52
C TYR A 56 3.96 8.11 -7.38
N HIS A 57 5.28 8.22 -7.28
CA HIS A 57 6.08 7.53 -6.27
C HIS A 57 6.40 8.50 -5.13
N ILE A 58 6.12 8.08 -3.90
CA ILE A 58 6.55 8.76 -2.67
C ILE A 58 7.48 7.79 -1.94
N LYS A 59 8.65 8.27 -1.49
CA LYS A 59 9.71 7.43 -0.94
C LYS A 59 10.15 7.91 0.44
N GLY A 60 10.49 6.96 1.32
CA GLY A 60 11.10 7.23 2.63
C GLY A 60 10.14 7.76 3.69
N GLU A 61 8.87 7.95 3.36
CA GLU A 61 7.88 8.49 4.30
C GLU A 61 7.29 7.41 5.21
N THR A 62 7.02 7.78 6.46
CA THR A 62 6.36 6.93 7.46
C THR A 62 4.93 7.37 7.74
N ILE A 63 4.56 8.58 7.31
CA ILE A 63 3.23 9.16 7.46
C ILE A 63 2.84 9.81 6.13
N LEU A 64 1.71 9.42 5.56
CA LEU A 64 1.12 10.00 4.36
C LEU A 64 -0.30 10.51 4.63
N PRO A 65 -0.79 11.53 3.93
CA PRO A 65 -2.18 11.94 4.06
C PRO A 65 -3.10 10.92 3.34
N THR A 66 -4.26 10.61 3.94
CA THR A 66 -5.26 9.78 3.26
C THR A 66 -5.86 10.49 2.04
N VAL A 67 -6.08 9.74 0.96
CA VAL A 67 -6.83 10.19 -0.22
C VAL A 67 -8.26 9.63 -0.24
N THR A 68 -8.68 8.90 0.82
CA THR A 68 -10.02 8.35 1.00
C THR A 68 -11.12 9.42 0.98
N ASN A 69 -10.78 10.67 1.33
CA ASN A 69 -11.70 11.80 1.22
C ASN A 69 -12.02 12.19 -0.23
N ILE A 70 -11.16 11.83 -1.19
CA ILE A 70 -11.35 12.13 -2.62
C ILE A 70 -11.90 10.89 -3.35
N TYR A 71 -11.29 9.73 -3.12
CA TYR A 71 -11.74 8.44 -3.65
C TYR A 71 -12.01 7.47 -2.51
N LYS A 72 -13.28 7.15 -2.25
CA LYS A 72 -13.67 6.24 -1.15
C LYS A 72 -13.05 4.85 -1.27
N GLY A 73 -12.79 4.38 -2.49
CA GLY A 73 -12.11 3.11 -2.72
C GLY A 73 -10.64 3.08 -2.28
N ALA A 74 -10.01 4.23 -1.99
CA ALA A 74 -8.64 4.29 -1.50
C ALA A 74 -8.48 3.60 -0.14
N GLN A 75 -9.53 3.59 0.67
CA GLN A 75 -9.51 3.06 2.04
C GLN A 75 -8.94 1.64 2.10
N TRP A 76 -9.41 0.74 1.23
CA TRP A 76 -8.94 -0.65 1.20
C TRP A 76 -7.43 -0.78 0.97
N PHE A 77 -6.89 0.02 0.05
CA PHE A 77 -5.46 0.01 -0.24
C PHE A 77 -4.65 0.66 0.90
N GLU A 78 -5.16 1.74 1.49
CA GLU A 78 -4.49 2.44 2.59
C GLU A 78 -4.47 1.58 3.86
N GLU A 79 -5.56 0.86 4.15
CA GLU A 79 -5.66 -0.11 5.25
C GLU A 79 -4.71 -1.30 5.03
N GLU A 80 -4.68 -1.87 3.82
CA GLU A 80 -3.74 -2.94 3.44
C GLU A 80 -2.28 -2.51 3.68
N ILE A 81 -1.89 -1.34 3.18
CA ILE A 81 -0.53 -0.83 3.32
C ILE A 81 -0.19 -0.56 4.78
N GLN A 82 -1.10 0.06 5.54
CA GLN A 82 -0.88 0.34 6.96
C GLN A 82 -0.80 -0.94 7.81
N GLU A 83 -1.48 -2.00 7.39
CA GLU A 83 -1.39 -3.32 8.03
C GLU A 83 -0.07 -4.03 7.74
N MET A 84 0.41 -3.95 6.49
CA MET A 84 1.57 -4.71 6.01
C MET A 84 2.92 -3.99 6.21
N MET A 85 2.91 -2.67 6.32
CA MET A 85 4.12 -1.84 6.32
C MET A 85 4.17 -0.90 7.53
N PRO A 86 5.38 -0.50 7.98
CA PRO A 86 5.55 0.51 9.02
C PRO A 86 5.28 1.92 8.47
N LEU A 87 4.06 2.16 8.00
CA LEU A 87 3.57 3.40 7.41
C LEU A 87 2.15 3.67 7.91
N LYS A 88 1.83 4.93 8.20
CA LYS A 88 0.48 5.34 8.62
C LYS A 88 -0.15 6.34 7.65
N PHE A 89 -1.47 6.28 7.51
CA PHE A 89 -2.24 7.28 6.78
C PHE A 89 -2.95 8.23 7.75
N GLU A 90 -2.58 9.51 7.71
CA GLU A 90 -3.21 10.55 8.51
C GLU A 90 -4.64 10.80 8.01
N GLY A 91 -5.61 10.75 8.93
CA GLY A 91 -7.03 10.96 8.63
C GLY A 91 -7.77 9.72 8.12
N LEU A 92 -7.09 8.58 7.96
CA LEU A 92 -7.74 7.31 7.62
C LEU A 92 -8.59 6.81 8.80
N ILE A 93 -9.87 6.50 8.54
CA ILE A 93 -10.72 5.80 9.50
C ILE A 93 -10.40 4.31 9.36
N PHE A 94 -9.43 3.85 10.15
CA PHE A 94 -8.96 2.48 10.12
C PHE A 94 -9.98 1.53 10.76
N SER A 95 -10.56 0.64 9.96
CA SER A 95 -11.63 -0.27 10.40
C SER A 95 -11.13 -1.54 11.09
N GLY A 96 -9.82 -1.81 11.04
CA GLY A 96 -9.19 -2.99 11.64
C GLY A 96 -8.24 -3.67 10.66
N ARG A 97 -7.82 -4.89 11.00
CA ARG A 97 -6.97 -5.73 10.15
C ARG A 97 -7.78 -6.35 9.02
N LEU A 98 -7.23 -6.30 7.80
CA LEU A 98 -7.88 -6.86 6.60
C LEU A 98 -7.41 -8.28 6.32
N PHE A 99 -6.11 -8.53 6.47
CA PHE A 99 -5.47 -9.78 6.04
C PHE A 99 -4.79 -10.54 7.18
N LEU A 100 -4.16 -9.84 8.12
CA LEU A 100 -3.43 -10.47 9.20
C LEU A 100 -4.37 -10.81 10.35
N PRO A 101 -4.28 -12.02 10.93
CA PRO A 101 -5.02 -12.37 12.13
C PRO A 101 -4.73 -11.38 13.27
N GLU A 102 -5.68 -11.15 14.17
CA GLU A 102 -5.50 -10.23 15.30
C GLU A 102 -4.35 -10.66 16.23
N GLU A 103 -4.05 -11.95 16.27
CA GLU A 103 -2.99 -12.56 17.06
C GLU A 103 -1.59 -12.24 16.54
N PHE A 104 -1.46 -11.80 15.29
CA PHE A 104 -0.19 -11.47 14.66
C PHE A 104 0.35 -10.13 15.19
N LYS A 105 0.80 -10.08 16.43
CA LYS A 105 1.29 -8.85 17.06
C LYS A 105 2.77 -8.68 16.75
N GLU A 106 3.15 -7.50 16.27
CA GLU A 106 4.56 -7.09 16.12
C GLU A 106 5.46 -8.00 15.25
N GLY A 107 4.89 -8.65 14.22
CA GLY A 107 5.64 -9.56 13.35
C GLY A 107 5.83 -10.96 13.92
N GLU A 108 5.28 -11.24 15.10
CA GLU A 108 5.22 -12.56 15.70
C GLU A 108 3.94 -13.27 15.24
N GLY A 109 4.03 -13.91 14.08
CA GLY A 109 3.09 -14.94 13.68
C GLY A 109 3.68 -16.31 13.93
N GLN A 110 2.89 -17.22 14.48
CA GLN A 110 3.25 -18.62 14.43
C GLN A 110 3.10 -19.08 12.98
N ILE A 111 4.22 -19.23 12.27
CA ILE A 111 4.24 -19.95 11.00
C ILE A 111 3.78 -21.37 11.32
N LEU A 112 2.54 -21.73 10.96
CA LEU A 112 1.95 -23.07 11.13
C LEU A 112 2.61 -24.14 10.25
N ILE A 113 3.76 -23.83 9.67
CA ILE A 113 4.53 -24.78 8.87
C ILE A 113 5.46 -25.49 9.83
N MET A 114 5.23 -26.79 10.00
CA MET A 114 6.13 -27.67 10.71
C MET A 114 7.54 -27.52 10.10
N PRO A 115 8.58 -27.24 10.91
CA PRO A 115 9.95 -27.13 10.41
C PRO A 115 10.33 -28.37 9.61
N LEU A 116 11.09 -28.20 8.52
CA LEU A 116 11.48 -29.33 7.65
C LEU A 116 12.15 -30.48 8.42
N ASN A 117 12.87 -30.16 9.49
CA ASN A 117 13.50 -31.15 10.38
C ASN A 117 12.49 -31.97 11.18
N GLU A 118 11.33 -31.41 11.53
CA GLU A 118 10.24 -32.12 12.18
C GLU A 118 9.44 -32.95 11.17
N LEU A 119 9.19 -32.42 9.97
CA LEU A 119 8.58 -33.17 8.85
C LEU A 119 9.39 -34.41 8.47
N LYS A 120 10.73 -34.32 8.46
CA LYS A 120 11.60 -35.46 8.17
C LYS A 120 11.42 -36.61 9.17
N LYS A 121 11.21 -36.31 10.46
CA LYS A 121 11.00 -37.33 11.51
C LYS A 121 9.70 -38.12 11.33
N LEU A 122 8.72 -37.55 10.64
CA LEU A 122 7.45 -38.22 10.33
C LEU A 122 7.52 -39.10 9.08
N LYS A 123 8.54 -38.92 8.23
CA LYS A 123 8.72 -39.71 7.01
C LYS A 123 9.29 -41.12 7.28
N ASP A 124 9.96 -41.29 8.42
CA ASP A 124 10.62 -42.55 8.82
C ASP A 124 9.78 -43.38 9.83
N LYS A 125 8.48 -43.07 9.96
CA LYS A 125 7.47 -43.88 10.66
C LYS A 125 6.52 -44.52 9.66
#